data_AF-A0A2K4WJG8-F1
#
_entry.id   AF-A0A2K4WJG8-F1
#
_cell.length_a   1.000
_cell.length_b   1.000
_cell.length_c   1.000
_cell.angle_alpha   90.00
_cell.angle_beta   90.00
_cell.angle_gamma   90.00
#
_symmetry.space_group_name_H-M   'P 1'
#
loop_
_entity.id
_entity.type
_entity.pdbx_description
1 polymer ?
#
loop_
_entity_poly.entity_id
_entity_poly.type
_entity_poly.pdbx_seq_one_letter_code
_entity_poly.pdbx_strand_id
1 'polypeptide(L)'
;MDKNDLNHDILDYLIERIYFYVGFGKKAFETLSLATRVSWDLGLDGNDASDFMEDFFDHFGINPGDYDHYRYFKPEGTDIFVFFRSKDRRAKTVMTLGMLYDAAKIKAWNCDTLEKANFSTLPIYNKTEEIPIDGFSIKTR
;
A
#
# COMPACT_ATOMS: atom_id res chain seq x y z
N MET A 1 -17.43 5.37 -7.88
CA MET A 1 -16.19 6.06 -8.28
C MET A 1 -15.94 5.68 -9.73
N ASP A 2 -16.08 6.63 -10.65
CA ASP A 2 -15.92 6.38 -12.09
C ASP A 2 -14.46 6.11 -12.43
N LYS A 3 -14.18 5.20 -13.36
CA LYS A 3 -12.86 4.61 -13.65
C LYS A 3 -11.82 5.58 -14.24
N ASN A 4 -12.23 6.79 -14.63
CA ASN A 4 -11.44 7.72 -15.43
C ASN A 4 -10.69 8.82 -14.66
N ASP A 5 -10.62 8.76 -13.33
CA ASP A 5 -10.07 9.88 -12.52
C ASP A 5 -9.17 9.41 -11.36
N LEU A 6 -8.46 8.30 -11.56
CA LEU A 6 -7.39 7.92 -10.66
C LEU A 6 -6.15 8.77 -10.97
N ASN A 7 -5.56 9.35 -9.93
CA ASN A 7 -4.30 10.07 -10.05
C ASN A 7 -3.18 9.05 -10.28
N HIS A 8 -2.78 8.91 -11.54
CA HIS A 8 -1.74 7.97 -11.95
C HIS A 8 -0.37 8.34 -11.38
N ASP A 9 -0.05 9.62 -11.17
CA ASP A 9 1.23 10.01 -10.54
C ASP A 9 1.37 9.41 -9.12
N ILE A 10 0.28 9.41 -8.33
CA ILE A 10 0.27 8.79 -7.00
C ILE A 10 0.41 7.26 -7.12
N LEU A 11 -0.37 6.65 -8.00
CA LEU A 11 -0.36 5.20 -8.17
C LEU A 11 0.98 4.71 -8.67
N ASP A 12 1.56 5.39 -9.66
CA ASP A 12 2.83 5.04 -10.27
C ASP A 12 3.94 5.09 -9.22
N TYR A 13 4.02 6.17 -8.44
CA TYR A 13 4.95 6.23 -7.30
C TYR A 13 4.76 5.06 -6.32
N LEU A 14 3.53 4.78 -5.90
CA LEU A 14 3.25 3.69 -4.96
C LEU A 14 3.70 2.35 -5.53
N ILE A 15 3.39 2.08 -6.79
CA ILE A 15 3.70 0.81 -7.45
C ILE A 15 5.21 0.66 -7.65
N GLU A 16 5.89 1.69 -8.15
CA GLU A 16 7.34 1.71 -8.33
C GLU A 16 8.08 1.53 -7.00
N ARG A 17 7.68 2.28 -5.96
CA ARG A 17 8.35 2.23 -4.66
C ARG A 17 8.11 0.91 -3.94
N ILE A 18 6.88 0.37 -3.96
CA ILE A 18 6.63 -0.96 -3.38
C ILE A 18 7.43 -2.02 -4.15
N TYR A 19 7.45 -1.98 -5.49
CA TYR A 19 8.23 -2.91 -6.29
C TYR A 19 9.74 -2.85 -5.98
N PHE A 20 10.27 -1.65 -5.74
CA PHE A 20 11.68 -1.49 -5.35
C PHE A 20 12.03 -2.28 -4.08
N TYR A 21 11.15 -2.28 -3.07
CA TYR A 21 11.40 -2.98 -1.80
C TYR A 21 11.20 -4.50 -1.89
N VAL A 22 10.09 -4.95 -2.49
CA VAL A 22 9.68 -6.36 -2.38
C VAL A 22 9.58 -7.10 -3.71
N GLY A 23 9.69 -6.38 -4.84
CA GLY A 23 9.42 -6.92 -6.16
C GLY A 23 7.96 -7.35 -6.35
N PHE A 24 7.60 -7.76 -7.56
CA PHE A 24 6.27 -8.30 -7.86
C PHE A 24 6.36 -9.61 -8.65
N GLY A 25 5.39 -10.49 -8.43
CA GLY A 25 5.20 -11.68 -9.26
C GLY A 25 4.71 -11.31 -10.67
N LYS A 26 5.03 -12.15 -11.67
CA LYS A 26 4.73 -11.91 -13.10
C LYS A 26 3.28 -11.54 -13.43
N LYS A 27 2.33 -11.88 -12.55
CA LYS A 27 0.88 -11.65 -12.74
C LYS A 27 0.29 -10.61 -11.80
N ALA A 28 1.11 -9.87 -11.04
CA ALA A 28 0.62 -8.92 -10.03
C ALA A 28 -0.41 -7.95 -10.62
N PHE A 29 -0.13 -7.42 -11.81
CA PHE A 29 -0.96 -6.44 -12.51
C PHE A 29 -2.28 -7.01 -13.08
N GLU A 30 -2.49 -8.33 -13.08
CA GLU A 30 -3.78 -8.92 -13.48
C GLU A 30 -4.87 -8.70 -12.41
N THR A 31 -4.47 -8.53 -11.13
CA THR A 31 -5.41 -8.39 -10.00
C THR A 31 -5.10 -7.22 -9.06
N LEU A 32 -4.07 -6.41 -9.38
CA LEU A 32 -3.69 -5.24 -8.59
C LEU A 32 -4.82 -4.21 -8.57
N SER A 33 -5.33 -3.89 -7.39
CA SER A 33 -6.47 -3.00 -7.19
C SER A 33 -6.26 -2.13 -5.95
N LEU A 34 -7.11 -1.11 -5.75
CA LEU A 34 -7.06 -0.31 -4.52
C LEU A 34 -7.36 -1.15 -3.27
N ALA A 35 -8.08 -2.27 -3.41
CA ALA A 35 -8.33 -3.21 -2.32
C ALA A 35 -7.14 -4.15 -2.02
N THR A 36 -6.08 -4.14 -2.84
CA THR A 36 -4.90 -4.99 -2.63
C THR A 36 -4.24 -4.68 -1.29
N ARG A 37 -3.97 -5.72 -0.49
CA ARG A 37 -3.42 -5.62 0.86
C ARG A 37 -1.90 -5.54 0.80
N VAL A 38 -1.33 -4.48 1.36
CA VAL A 38 0.10 -4.14 1.22
C VAL A 38 1.00 -5.26 1.76
N SER A 39 0.85 -5.64 3.03
CA SER A 39 1.65 -6.73 3.61
C SER A 39 1.24 -8.12 3.09
N TRP A 40 -0.05 -8.38 2.92
CA TRP A 40 -0.52 -9.76 2.71
C TRP A 40 -0.49 -10.21 1.26
N ASP A 41 -0.75 -9.30 0.31
CA ASP A 41 -0.80 -9.62 -1.12
C ASP A 41 0.49 -9.21 -1.83
N LEU A 42 1.16 -8.12 -1.39
CA LEU A 42 2.41 -7.64 -2.00
C LEU A 42 3.66 -8.02 -1.21
N GLY A 43 3.52 -8.41 0.06
CA GLY A 43 4.65 -8.83 0.90
C GLY A 43 5.42 -7.70 1.56
N LEU A 44 5.00 -6.44 1.40
CA LEU A 44 5.64 -5.28 2.03
C LEU A 44 5.28 -5.23 3.52
N ASP A 45 6.22 -5.64 4.37
CA ASP A 45 6.07 -5.74 5.82
C ASP A 45 7.41 -5.38 6.50
N GLY A 46 7.45 -5.37 7.83
CA GLY A 46 8.73 -5.26 8.54
C GLY A 46 9.48 -3.95 8.33
N ASN A 47 10.80 -4.03 8.19
CA ASN A 47 11.67 -2.89 7.99
C ASN A 47 11.46 -2.28 6.60
N ASP A 48 11.21 -3.10 5.58
CA ASP A 48 10.88 -2.62 4.23
C ASP A 48 9.63 -1.73 4.26
N ALA A 49 8.60 -2.12 5.02
CA ALA A 49 7.42 -1.30 5.21
C ALA A 49 7.69 -0.04 6.05
N SER A 50 8.64 -0.08 6.99
CA SER A 50 9.02 1.08 7.77
C SER A 50 9.66 2.14 6.88
N ASP A 51 10.66 1.74 6.10
CA ASP A 51 11.40 2.62 5.19
C ASP A 51 10.48 3.16 4.09
N PHE A 52 9.63 2.30 3.51
CA PHE A 52 8.62 2.72 2.54
C PHE A 52 7.69 3.80 3.09
N MET A 53 7.19 3.64 4.32
CA MET A 53 6.24 4.59 4.91
C MET A 53 6.90 5.94 5.24
N GLU A 54 8.19 5.94 5.61
CA GLU A 54 8.95 7.18 5.79
C GLU A 54 9.09 7.95 4.47
N ASP A 55 9.54 7.28 3.41
CA ASP A 55 9.66 7.88 2.07
C ASP A 55 8.31 8.35 1.53
N PHE A 56 7.26 7.55 1.73
CA PHE A 56 5.91 7.86 1.28
C PHE A 56 5.38 9.14 1.95
N PHE A 57 5.58 9.28 3.26
CA PHE A 57 5.16 10.48 3.98
C PHE A 57 5.95 11.71 3.56
N ASP A 58 7.27 11.60 3.39
CA ASP A 58 8.11 12.70 2.93
C ASP A 58 7.75 13.13 1.50
N HIS A 59 7.64 12.17 0.57
CA HIS A 59 7.39 12.42 -0.85
C HIS A 59 6.08 13.20 -1.09
N PHE A 60 5.00 12.82 -0.41
CA PHE A 60 3.69 13.48 -0.58
C PHE A 60 3.42 14.61 0.43
N GLY A 61 4.31 14.81 1.40
CA GLY A 61 4.12 15.77 2.49
C GLY A 61 2.89 15.42 3.34
N ILE A 62 2.73 14.15 3.68
CA ILE A 62 1.57 13.65 4.43
C ILE A 62 1.79 13.94 5.92
N ASN A 63 0.82 14.58 6.56
CA ASN A 63 0.81 14.65 8.02
C ASN A 63 0.54 13.24 8.60
N PRO A 64 1.47 12.66 9.38
CA PRO A 64 1.33 11.27 9.86
C PRO A 64 0.20 11.08 10.87
N GLY A 65 -0.35 12.15 11.47
CA GLY A 65 -1.55 12.08 12.30
C GLY A 65 -1.48 11.02 13.40
N ASP A 66 -2.39 10.04 13.35
CA ASP A 66 -2.50 8.91 14.27
C ASP A 66 -1.88 7.61 13.73
N TYR A 67 -1.03 7.69 12.69
CA TYR A 67 -0.32 6.54 12.15
C TYR A 67 0.53 5.83 13.20
N ASP A 68 0.39 4.51 13.25
CA ASP A 68 1.25 3.63 14.05
C ASP A 68 1.67 2.44 13.20
N HIS A 69 2.96 2.33 12.93
CA HIS A 69 3.52 1.28 12.06
C HIS A 69 3.11 -0.14 12.53
N TYR A 70 3.20 -0.41 13.84
CA TYR A 70 2.87 -1.74 14.39
C TYR A 70 1.38 -2.07 14.37
N ARG A 71 0.51 -1.11 14.00
CA ARG A 71 -0.92 -1.36 13.75
C ARG A 71 -1.12 -2.17 12.47
N TYR A 72 -0.32 -1.87 11.45
CA TYR A 72 -0.47 -2.38 10.10
C TYR A 72 0.58 -3.44 9.71
N PHE A 73 1.79 -3.32 10.25
CA PHE A 73 2.94 -4.12 9.87
C PHE A 73 3.51 -4.89 11.06
N LYS A 74 3.95 -6.12 10.78
CA LYS A 74 4.63 -6.97 11.74
C LYS A 74 6.05 -6.46 11.94
N PRO A 75 6.55 -6.42 13.18
CA PRO A 75 7.97 -6.19 13.41
C PRO A 75 8.80 -7.31 12.77
N GLU A 76 9.97 -6.97 12.24
CA GLU A 76 10.95 -7.96 11.81
C GLU A 76 11.67 -8.63 12.99
N GLY A 77 12.03 -9.91 12.80
CA GLY A 77 12.81 -10.69 13.76
C GLY A 77 12.03 -11.24 14.95
N THR A 78 12.75 -11.63 16.01
CA THR A 78 12.16 -12.08 17.28
C THR A 78 11.89 -10.87 18.15
N ASP A 79 10.87 -10.11 17.81
CA ASP A 79 10.44 -8.98 18.61
C ASP A 79 9.64 -9.45 19.83
N ILE A 80 10.35 -9.80 20.90
CA ILE A 80 9.76 -10.21 22.18
C ILE A 80 8.86 -9.12 22.80
N PHE A 81 8.99 -7.86 22.38
CA PHE A 81 8.15 -6.78 22.90
C PHE A 81 6.71 -6.85 22.37
N VAL A 82 6.44 -7.63 21.31
CA VAL A 82 5.08 -7.85 20.78
C VAL A 82 4.12 -8.38 21.84
N PHE A 83 4.62 -9.15 22.83
CA PHE A 83 3.80 -9.68 23.91
C PHE A 83 3.30 -8.59 24.88
N PHE A 84 4.04 -7.48 24.99
CA PHE A 84 3.69 -6.33 25.84
C PHE A 84 2.90 -5.24 25.10
N ARG A 85 2.85 -5.27 23.76
CA ARG A 85 2.04 -4.33 22.96
C ARG A 85 0.55 -4.58 23.11
N SER A 86 -0.26 -3.52 23.04
CA SER A 86 -1.73 -3.63 22.95
C SER A 86 -2.14 -4.42 21.70
N LYS A 87 -3.34 -5.02 21.70
CA LYS A 87 -3.75 -5.99 20.65
C LYS A 87 -3.82 -5.35 19.25
N ASP A 88 -4.13 -4.07 19.19
CA ASP A 88 -4.19 -3.24 17.99
C ASP A 88 -2.81 -2.98 17.39
N ARG A 89 -1.74 -2.96 18.20
CA ARG A 89 -0.33 -2.78 17.76
C ARG A 89 0.39 -4.09 17.45
N ARG A 90 -0.33 -5.06 16.88
CA ARG A 90 0.20 -6.40 16.54
C ARG A 90 -0.11 -6.77 15.08
N ALA A 91 -0.05 -5.80 14.17
CA ALA A 91 -0.29 -5.99 12.73
C ALA A 91 -1.62 -6.68 12.41
N LYS A 92 -2.68 -6.30 13.13
CA LYS A 92 -4.01 -6.90 12.97
C LYS A 92 -4.88 -6.14 11.98
N THR A 93 -4.56 -4.88 11.75
CA THR A 93 -5.31 -4.04 10.81
C THR A 93 -4.68 -4.15 9.44
N VAL A 94 -5.51 -4.44 8.43
CA VAL A 94 -5.05 -4.55 7.05
C VAL A 94 -4.86 -3.15 6.48
N MET A 95 -3.66 -2.87 5.98
CA MET A 95 -3.43 -1.71 5.11
C MET A 95 -3.65 -2.11 3.65
N THR A 96 -4.41 -1.30 2.91
CA THR A 96 -4.64 -1.48 1.47
C THR A 96 -3.95 -0.39 0.66
N LEU A 97 -3.70 -0.66 -0.62
CA LEU A 97 -3.16 0.32 -1.56
C LEU A 97 -4.04 1.57 -1.66
N GLY A 98 -5.36 1.39 -1.53
CA GLY A 98 -6.33 2.48 -1.51
C GLY A 98 -6.17 3.43 -0.32
N MET A 99 -5.78 2.92 0.86
CA MET A 99 -5.49 3.77 2.02
C MET A 99 -4.28 4.67 1.76
N LEU A 100 -3.23 4.13 1.16
CA LEU A 100 -2.05 4.91 0.75
C LEU A 100 -2.43 5.96 -0.30
N TYR A 101 -3.20 5.57 -1.31
CA TYR A 101 -3.68 6.48 -2.35
C TYR A 101 -4.51 7.64 -1.77
N ASP A 102 -5.49 7.35 -0.89
CA ASP A 102 -6.32 8.37 -0.27
C ASP A 102 -5.52 9.27 0.67
N ALA A 103 -4.61 8.71 1.47
CA ALA A 103 -3.73 9.48 2.36
C ALA A 103 -2.85 10.46 1.58
N ALA A 104 -2.30 10.05 0.43
CA ALA A 104 -1.55 10.93 -0.46
C ALA A 104 -2.42 12.03 -1.07
N LYS A 105 -3.65 11.71 -1.49
CA LYS A 105 -4.59 12.70 -2.03
C LYS A 105 -4.99 13.76 -1.01
N ILE A 106 -5.25 13.37 0.23
CA ILE A 106 -5.68 14.29 1.29
C ILE A 106 -4.52 14.89 2.08
N LYS A 107 -3.29 14.41 1.82
CA LYS A 107 -2.04 14.80 2.51
C LYS A 107 -2.10 14.65 4.03
N ALA A 108 -2.84 13.66 4.51
CA ALA A 108 -2.99 13.38 5.94
C ALA A 108 -3.31 11.91 6.17
N TRP A 109 -2.81 11.38 7.28
CA TRP A 109 -3.16 10.06 7.77
C TRP A 109 -4.17 10.16 8.90
N ASN A 110 -5.32 9.50 8.73
CA ASN A 110 -6.33 9.36 9.78
C ASN A 110 -6.84 7.91 9.76
N CYS A 111 -6.49 7.13 10.77
CA CYS A 111 -6.80 5.70 10.83
C CYS A 111 -8.32 5.44 10.73
N ASP A 112 -9.14 6.21 11.44
CA ASP A 112 -10.60 6.02 11.44
C ASP A 112 -11.22 6.20 10.04
N THR A 113 -10.79 7.24 9.32
CA THR A 113 -11.28 7.54 7.97
C THR A 113 -10.80 6.50 6.96
N LEU A 114 -9.50 6.19 6.97
CA LEU A 114 -8.87 5.30 5.99
C LEU A 114 -9.32 3.84 6.16
N GLU A 115 -9.47 3.36 7.40
CA GLU A 115 -9.87 1.98 7.67
C GLU A 115 -11.35 1.69 7.40
N LYS A 116 -12.21 2.72 7.43
CA LYS A 116 -13.64 2.60 7.10
C LYS A 116 -13.92 2.76 5.61
N ALA A 117 -12.93 3.18 4.82
CA ALA A 117 -13.09 3.36 3.39
C ALA A 117 -13.28 2.01 2.68
N ASN A 118 -14.14 2.01 1.66
CA ASN A 118 -14.35 0.85 0.79
C ASN A 118 -13.62 1.06 -0.52
N PHE A 119 -12.66 0.19 -0.81
CA PHE A 119 -11.83 0.28 -2.02
C PHE A 119 -12.29 -0.67 -3.11
N SER A 120 -12.18 -0.21 -4.36
CA SER A 120 -12.54 -1.01 -5.53
C SER A 120 -11.60 -2.21 -5.69
N THR A 121 -12.17 -3.38 -6.00
CA THR A 121 -11.43 -4.59 -6.36
C THR A 121 -11.16 -4.69 -7.87
N LEU A 122 -11.55 -3.67 -8.64
CA LEU A 122 -11.29 -3.64 -10.08
C LEU A 122 -9.80 -3.37 -10.33
N PRO A 123 -9.18 -4.02 -11.34
CA PRO A 123 -7.79 -3.76 -11.69
C PRO A 123 -7.55 -2.28 -11.97
N ILE A 124 -6.45 -1.75 -11.42
CA ILE A 124 -6.00 -0.36 -11.63
C ILE A 124 -5.59 -0.18 -13.10
N TYR A 125 -4.76 -1.10 -13.60
CA TYR A 125 -4.26 -1.09 -14.97
C TYR A 125 -5.05 -2.09 -15.82
N ASN A 126 -5.47 -1.67 -17.01
CA ASN A 126 -6.19 -2.54 -17.95
C ASN A 126 -5.35 -2.89 -19.17
N LYS A 127 -4.26 -2.15 -19.40
CA LYS A 127 -3.34 -2.39 -20.51
C LYS A 127 -1.89 -2.43 -20.04
N THR A 128 -1.05 -3.15 -20.78
CA THR A 128 0.37 -3.31 -20.44
C THR A 128 1.12 -1.98 -20.51
N GLU A 129 0.74 -1.09 -21.43
CA GLU A 129 1.39 0.21 -21.62
C GLU A 129 1.11 1.21 -20.48
N GLU A 130 0.15 0.89 -19.60
CA GLU A 130 -0.21 1.72 -18.44
C GLU A 130 0.60 1.34 -17.19
N ILE A 131 1.36 0.23 -17.22
CA ILE A 131 2.13 -0.24 -16.06
C ILE A 131 3.39 0.64 -15.90
N PRO A 132 3.65 1.21 -14.71
CA PRO A 132 4.79 2.10 -14.48
C PRO A 132 6.14 1.36 -14.33
N ILE A 133 6.17 0.05 -14.60
CA ILE A 133 7.33 -0.81 -14.38
C ILE A 133 7.52 -1.74 -15.58
N ASP A 134 8.75 -1.75 -16.11
CA ASP A 134 9.15 -2.61 -17.20
C ASP A 134 9.11 -4.11 -16.85
N GLY A 135 8.97 -4.96 -17.87
CA GLY A 135 9.06 -6.42 -17.73
C GLY A 135 7.77 -7.11 -17.29
N PHE A 136 6.68 -6.36 -17.12
CA PHE A 136 5.35 -6.90 -16.86
C PHE A 136 4.46 -6.84 -18.10
N SER A 137 3.47 -7.73 -18.16
CA SER A 137 2.45 -7.73 -19.21
C SER A 137 1.13 -8.22 -18.65
N ILE A 138 0.04 -7.56 -19.05
CA ILE A 138 -1.31 -8.02 -18.76
C ILE A 138 -1.72 -8.96 -19.88
N LYS A 139 -1.95 -10.23 -19.55
CA LYS A 139 -2.52 -11.18 -20.50
C LYS A 139 -3.99 -10.88 -20.63
N THR A 140 -4.35 -10.12 -21.66
CA THR A 140 -5.74 -10.02 -22.10
C THR A 140 -6.23 -11.42 -22.45
N ARG A 141 -7.31 -11.84 -21.77
CA ARG A 141 -7.95 -13.13 -21.99
C ARG A 141 -8.78 -13.12 -23.27
#